data_AF-A0A7S2LU61-F1
#
_entry.id   AF-A0A7S2LU61-F1
#
_cell.length_a   1.000
_cell.length_b   1.000
_cell.length_c   1.000
_cell.angle_alpha   90.00
_cell.angle_beta   90.00
_cell.angle_gamma   90.00
#
_symmetry.space_group_name_H-M   'P 1'
#
loop_
_entity.id
_entity.type
_entity.pdbx_description
1 polymer ?
#
loop_
_entity_poly.entity_id
_entity_poly.type
_entity_poly.pdbx_seq_one_letter_code
_entity_poly.pdbx_strand_id
1 'polypeptide(L)'
;AALLCAALAAPGRAGLVAPGRGEAHRRWYDGISSIKVLWPGDENQALVDRIYQEQKDEQFTERRYAILLKSGVYPLSFNITVGYYTSVIGVASQAEHVRLSAVQSHNGADGHAINNFWRSLEGVALWSPSVTWASSQASPVRRSIIERDLYLSEGAGFSSGGFLADVQVMRTLDLGSQQQFIFRNTDVHGNLSCPAGWNYVFVGSSVAKRMLAGCQGRIPGKVYEAQHTPRIAEKPFLVHDERHDSWSMYVPGYEERGRGAGRPALTGHGARELDLERDVFIAKPFLSAVEINRGMEDKKGVLFTPGVYRLDEPIRIVRDEFVVLGIGFPTLIATTASPALEVTSGLSDVRVAGLLIEAGWRRGAPVAD
;
A
#
# COMPACT_ATOMS: atom_id res chain seq x y z
N ALA A 1 -75.77 -3.72 -54.86
CA ALA A 1 -76.62 -4.14 -53.73
C ALA A 1 -75.86 -5.15 -52.87
N ALA A 2 -75.57 -4.74 -51.62
CA ALA A 2 -75.38 -5.55 -50.41
C ALA A 2 -74.18 -6.53 -50.36
N LEU A 3 -73.11 -6.22 -49.61
CA LEU A 3 -72.91 -6.26 -48.13
C LEU A 3 -72.22 -7.58 -47.73
N LEU A 4 -70.96 -7.50 -47.28
CA LEU A 4 -70.43 -8.41 -46.24
C LEU A 4 -69.13 -7.85 -45.59
N CYS A 5 -69.22 -7.69 -44.27
CA CYS A 5 -68.20 -7.83 -43.22
C CYS A 5 -66.80 -7.18 -43.35
N ALA A 6 -66.60 -6.10 -42.59
CA ALA A 6 -65.28 -5.70 -42.09
C ALA A 6 -65.19 -6.04 -40.59
N ALA A 7 -64.26 -6.91 -40.22
CA ALA A 7 -63.90 -7.19 -38.83
C ALA A 7 -62.76 -6.26 -38.39
N LEU A 8 -62.99 -5.51 -37.32
CA LEU A 8 -61.99 -4.68 -36.64
C LEU A 8 -61.14 -5.58 -35.72
N ALA A 9 -59.84 -5.65 -35.99
CA ALA A 9 -58.84 -6.17 -35.06
C ALA A 9 -57.93 -5.02 -34.61
N ALA A 10 -57.89 -4.78 -33.29
CA ALA A 10 -57.05 -3.77 -32.65
C ALA A 10 -55.54 -4.15 -32.72
N PRO A 11 -54.62 -3.18 -32.69
CA PRO A 11 -53.19 -3.47 -32.67
C PRO A 11 -52.78 -4.06 -31.31
N GLY A 12 -52.09 -5.20 -31.36
CA GLY A 12 -51.54 -5.89 -30.20
C GLY A 12 -50.48 -5.07 -29.47
N ARG A 13 -50.53 -5.13 -28.14
CA ARG A 13 -49.53 -4.59 -27.20
C ARG A 13 -48.15 -5.15 -27.53
N ALA A 14 -47.17 -4.27 -27.75
CA ALA A 14 -45.76 -4.60 -27.70
C ALA A 14 -45.43 -5.11 -26.28
N GLY A 15 -45.02 -6.36 -26.20
CA GLY A 15 -44.58 -6.99 -24.95
C GLY A 15 -43.34 -6.30 -24.40
N LEU A 16 -43.40 -5.99 -23.10
CA LEU A 16 -42.24 -5.66 -22.28
C LEU A 16 -41.21 -6.78 -22.41
N VAL A 17 -40.07 -6.47 -23.01
CA VAL A 17 -38.87 -7.31 -22.95
C VAL A 17 -38.44 -7.34 -21.49
N ALA A 18 -38.46 -8.53 -20.89
CA ALA A 18 -37.92 -8.76 -19.55
C ALA A 18 -36.43 -8.33 -19.51
N PRO A 19 -35.94 -7.73 -18.41
CA PRO A 19 -34.52 -7.43 -18.28
C PRO A 19 -33.72 -8.73 -18.39
N GLY A 20 -32.74 -8.73 -19.29
CA GLY A 20 -31.82 -9.83 -19.47
C GLY A 20 -31.09 -10.17 -18.17
N ARG A 21 -30.73 -11.45 -18.05
CA ARG A 21 -29.93 -12.01 -16.98
C ARG A 21 -28.62 -11.23 -16.80
N GLY A 22 -28.44 -10.68 -15.59
CA GLY A 22 -27.20 -10.30 -14.91
C GLY A 22 -26.04 -9.81 -15.77
N GLU A 23 -25.85 -8.49 -15.83
CA GLU A 23 -24.50 -7.95 -15.94
C GLU A 23 -23.73 -8.45 -14.71
N ALA A 24 -22.70 -9.27 -14.93
CA ALA A 24 -21.76 -9.59 -13.87
C ALA A 24 -21.22 -8.26 -13.34
N HIS A 25 -21.41 -8.01 -12.04
CA HIS A 25 -20.88 -6.81 -11.40
C HIS A 25 -19.37 -6.77 -11.64
N ARG A 26 -18.91 -5.77 -12.40
CA ARG A 26 -17.52 -5.64 -12.82
C ARG A 26 -16.73 -5.05 -11.66
N ARG A 27 -15.74 -5.80 -11.17
CA ARG A 27 -14.91 -5.38 -10.04
C ARG A 27 -14.07 -4.17 -10.43
N TRP A 28 -13.79 -3.29 -9.48
CA TRP A 28 -13.04 -2.04 -9.73
C TRP A 28 -11.64 -2.27 -10.34
N TYR A 29 -11.05 -3.43 -10.09
CA TYR A 29 -9.75 -3.85 -10.62
C TYR A 29 -9.81 -4.63 -11.94
N ASP A 30 -11.00 -4.90 -12.48
CA ASP A 30 -11.13 -5.70 -13.71
C ASP A 30 -10.52 -5.00 -14.93
N GLY A 31 -9.56 -5.68 -15.57
CA GLY A 31 -8.81 -5.17 -16.71
C GLY A 31 -7.58 -4.34 -16.34
N ILE A 32 -7.22 -4.27 -15.05
CA ILE A 32 -5.98 -3.62 -14.59
C ILE A 32 -4.93 -4.71 -14.35
N SER A 33 -4.14 -5.02 -15.37
CA SER A 33 -3.19 -6.14 -15.34
C SER A 33 -2.09 -6.01 -14.28
N SER A 34 -1.79 -4.80 -13.81
CA SER A 34 -0.82 -4.54 -12.74
C SER A 34 -1.35 -4.86 -11.33
N ILE A 35 -2.65 -5.12 -11.17
CA ILE A 35 -3.25 -5.53 -9.90
C ILE A 35 -3.49 -7.04 -9.92
N LYS A 36 -2.93 -7.74 -8.94
CA LYS A 36 -3.13 -9.18 -8.73
C LYS A 36 -3.90 -9.38 -7.43
N VAL A 37 -5.13 -9.85 -7.51
CA VAL A 37 -5.94 -10.18 -6.33
C VAL A 37 -5.89 -11.70 -6.14
N LEU A 38 -5.32 -12.14 -5.03
CA LEU A 38 -5.14 -13.55 -4.69
C LEU A 38 -5.94 -13.86 -3.42
N TRP A 39 -6.40 -15.10 -3.28
CA TRP A 39 -7.03 -15.62 -2.07
C TRP A 39 -6.56 -17.06 -1.81
N PRO A 40 -6.69 -17.60 -0.60
CA PRO A 40 -6.39 -19.00 -0.34
C PRO A 40 -7.22 -19.95 -1.22
N GLY A 41 -6.55 -20.84 -1.94
CA GLY A 41 -7.11 -21.71 -2.97
C GLY A 41 -6.92 -21.20 -4.41
N ASP A 42 -6.51 -19.94 -4.60
CA ASP A 42 -6.11 -19.36 -5.91
C ASP A 42 -4.75 -18.66 -5.82
N GLU A 43 -3.96 -18.96 -4.79
CA GLU A 43 -2.57 -18.52 -4.75
C GLU A 43 -1.78 -19.05 -5.95
N ASN A 44 -0.85 -18.24 -6.43
CA ASN A 44 -0.12 -18.54 -7.65
C ASN A 44 1.36 -18.19 -7.48
N GLN A 45 2.16 -19.16 -7.05
CA GLN A 45 3.59 -18.99 -6.83
C GLN A 45 4.31 -18.55 -8.12
N ALA A 46 4.00 -19.17 -9.25
CA ALA A 46 4.61 -18.83 -10.54
C ALA A 46 4.31 -17.39 -10.99
N LEU A 47 3.16 -16.84 -10.62
CA LEU A 47 2.81 -15.45 -10.89
C LEU A 47 3.66 -14.49 -10.06
N VAL A 48 3.75 -14.70 -8.74
CA VAL A 48 4.52 -13.80 -7.86
C VAL A 48 6.02 -13.91 -8.13
N ASP A 49 6.53 -15.10 -8.47
CA ASP A 49 7.91 -15.30 -8.89
C ASP A 49 8.21 -14.56 -10.18
N ARG A 50 7.29 -14.61 -11.16
CA ARG A 50 7.44 -13.85 -12.42
C ARG A 50 7.52 -12.35 -12.17
N ILE A 51 6.62 -11.81 -11.35
CA ILE A 51 6.64 -10.38 -10.98
C ILE A 51 7.98 -10.03 -10.34
N TYR A 52 8.49 -10.87 -9.42
CA TYR A 52 9.80 -10.66 -8.84
C TYR A 52 10.92 -10.65 -9.90
N GLN A 53 10.94 -11.63 -10.81
CA GLN A 53 11.95 -11.67 -11.88
C GLN A 53 11.90 -10.43 -12.78
N GLU A 54 10.70 -9.92 -13.08
CA GLU A 54 10.50 -8.71 -13.88
C GLU A 54 10.90 -7.42 -13.14
N GLN A 55 11.02 -7.45 -11.81
CA GLN A 55 11.21 -6.26 -10.98
C GLN A 55 12.49 -6.24 -10.16
N LYS A 56 13.22 -7.36 -10.01
CA LYS A 56 14.33 -7.45 -9.03
C LYS A 56 15.53 -6.54 -9.33
N ASP A 57 15.85 -6.35 -10.61
CA ASP A 57 17.01 -5.56 -11.07
C ASP A 57 16.59 -4.28 -11.82
N GLU A 58 15.31 -3.91 -11.72
CA GLU A 58 14.66 -2.93 -12.61
C GLU A 58 14.40 -1.61 -11.89
N GLN A 59 15.50 -0.95 -11.50
CA GLN A 59 15.47 0.24 -10.65
C GLN A 59 14.71 1.42 -11.27
N PHE A 60 14.75 1.61 -12.58
CA PHE A 60 14.13 2.77 -13.26
C PHE A 60 13.04 2.35 -14.27
N THR A 61 12.42 1.20 -14.06
CA THR A 61 11.35 0.71 -14.93
C THR A 61 10.07 1.55 -14.76
N GLU A 62 9.18 1.52 -15.77
CA GLU A 62 7.80 2.03 -15.65
C GLU A 62 6.82 0.96 -15.15
N ARG A 63 7.25 -0.31 -15.06
CA ARG A 63 6.40 -1.39 -14.55
C ARG A 63 6.08 -1.19 -13.07
N ARG A 64 4.82 -1.44 -12.71
CA ARG A 64 4.26 -1.24 -11.37
C ARG A 64 3.36 -2.42 -11.03
N TYR A 65 3.40 -2.89 -9.78
CA TYR A 65 2.56 -4.01 -9.35
C TYR A 65 1.97 -3.81 -7.95
N ALA A 66 0.70 -4.18 -7.80
CA ALA A 66 0.06 -4.35 -6.50
C ALA A 66 -0.46 -5.78 -6.38
N ILE A 67 0.04 -6.52 -5.39
CA ILE A 67 -0.44 -7.86 -5.01
C ILE A 67 -1.35 -7.68 -3.80
N LEU A 68 -2.65 -7.86 -4.01
CA LEU A 68 -3.69 -7.78 -2.99
C LEU A 68 -4.02 -9.20 -2.50
N LEU A 69 -3.93 -9.42 -1.20
CA LEU A 69 -4.17 -10.71 -0.55
C LEU A 69 -5.47 -10.64 0.27
N LYS A 70 -6.48 -11.40 -0.13
CA LYS A 70 -7.74 -11.54 0.60
C LYS A 70 -7.54 -12.31 1.92
N SER A 71 -8.57 -12.28 2.76
CA SER A 71 -8.50 -12.94 4.07
C SER A 71 -8.35 -14.46 3.93
N GLY A 72 -7.74 -15.05 4.95
CA GLY A 72 -7.55 -16.48 5.12
C GLY A 72 -6.08 -16.86 5.28
N VAL A 73 -5.83 -18.16 5.13
CA VAL A 73 -4.58 -18.84 5.47
C VAL A 73 -3.99 -19.44 4.20
N TYR A 74 -2.94 -18.84 3.68
CA TYR A 74 -2.23 -19.31 2.49
C TYR A 74 -1.34 -20.52 2.82
N PRO A 75 -1.09 -21.43 1.87
CA PRO A 75 -0.28 -22.62 2.13
C PRO A 75 1.19 -22.27 2.42
N LEU A 76 1.89 -23.14 3.15
CA LEU A 76 3.31 -22.95 3.50
C LEU A 76 4.24 -22.77 2.29
N SER A 77 3.88 -23.39 1.16
CA SER A 77 4.62 -23.28 -0.10
C SER A 77 4.51 -21.90 -0.74
N PHE A 78 3.50 -21.09 -0.39
CA PHE A 78 3.29 -19.78 -0.97
C PHE A 78 4.09 -18.71 -0.23
N ASN A 79 5.07 -18.15 -0.92
CA ASN A 79 5.98 -17.12 -0.40
C ASN A 79 6.18 -16.03 -1.46
N ILE A 80 6.34 -14.78 -1.05
CA ILE A 80 6.44 -13.66 -1.98
C ILE A 80 7.77 -12.94 -1.78
N THR A 81 8.63 -12.93 -2.79
CA THR A 81 9.82 -12.08 -2.81
C THR A 81 9.50 -10.78 -3.56
N VAL A 82 9.88 -9.64 -2.99
CA VAL A 82 9.46 -8.32 -3.47
C VAL A 82 10.64 -7.59 -4.13
N GLY A 83 10.47 -7.23 -5.42
CA GLY A 83 11.39 -6.40 -6.20
C GLY A 83 11.01 -4.92 -6.18
N TYR A 84 11.58 -4.13 -7.09
CA TYR A 84 11.22 -2.71 -7.26
C TYR A 84 9.72 -2.52 -7.59
N TYR A 85 9.20 -1.35 -7.25
CA TYR A 85 7.84 -0.86 -7.52
C TYR A 85 6.70 -1.87 -7.29
N THR A 86 6.84 -2.70 -6.26
CA THR A 86 5.88 -3.75 -5.92
C THR A 86 5.35 -3.55 -4.51
N SER A 87 4.02 -3.52 -4.38
CA SER A 87 3.33 -3.49 -3.07
C SER A 87 2.63 -4.81 -2.80
N VAL A 88 2.84 -5.39 -1.62
CA VAL A 88 2.09 -6.55 -1.12
C VAL A 88 1.17 -6.08 0.00
N ILE A 89 -0.14 -6.27 -0.19
CA ILE A 89 -1.18 -5.63 0.61
C ILE A 89 -2.20 -6.69 1.04
N GLY A 90 -2.28 -7.00 2.33
CA GLY A 90 -3.40 -7.72 2.91
C GLY A 90 -4.62 -6.81 3.01
N VAL A 91 -5.75 -7.25 2.46
CA VAL A 91 -6.99 -6.45 2.35
C VAL A 91 -8.04 -6.83 3.39
N ALA A 92 -7.61 -7.25 4.57
CA ALA A 92 -8.48 -7.46 5.72
C ALA A 92 -8.38 -6.29 6.71
N SER A 93 -9.43 -6.06 7.50
CA SER A 93 -9.42 -5.04 8.57
C SER A 93 -8.33 -5.28 9.62
N GLN A 94 -7.95 -6.54 9.86
CA GLN A 94 -6.91 -6.95 10.81
C GLN A 94 -5.84 -7.79 10.11
N ALA A 95 -4.57 -7.61 10.49
CA ALA A 95 -3.44 -8.27 9.83
C ALA A 95 -3.45 -9.79 10.03
N GLU A 96 -3.92 -10.25 11.19
CA GLU A 96 -4.07 -11.66 11.53
C GLU A 96 -5.08 -12.42 10.66
N HIS A 97 -5.93 -11.72 9.91
CA HIS A 97 -6.86 -12.32 8.97
C HIS A 97 -6.22 -12.62 7.62
N VAL A 98 -5.00 -12.15 7.32
CA VAL A 98 -4.27 -12.50 6.09
C VAL A 98 -2.96 -13.16 6.50
N ARG A 99 -2.92 -14.49 6.52
CA ARG A 99 -1.79 -15.25 7.05
C ARG A 99 -1.08 -16.02 5.95
N LEU A 100 0.23 -15.85 5.84
CA LEU A 100 1.07 -16.56 4.88
C LEU A 100 2.45 -16.85 5.46
N SER A 101 3.23 -17.68 4.76
CA SER A 101 4.55 -18.08 5.24
C SER A 101 5.51 -16.91 5.31
N ALA A 102 5.81 -16.28 4.17
CA ALA A 102 6.74 -15.15 4.14
C ALA A 102 6.44 -14.17 3.00
N VAL A 103 6.70 -12.89 3.29
CA VAL A 103 6.93 -11.84 2.30
C VAL A 103 8.30 -11.26 2.58
N GLN A 104 9.20 -11.31 1.61
CA GLN A 104 10.63 -11.07 1.82
C GLN A 104 11.24 -10.13 0.78
N SER A 105 12.35 -9.50 1.15
CA SER A 105 13.22 -8.73 0.28
C SER A 105 14.66 -9.10 0.63
N HIS A 106 15.45 -9.43 -0.39
CA HIS A 106 16.85 -9.86 -0.27
C HIS A 106 17.79 -8.82 -0.86
N ASN A 107 19.09 -8.96 -0.63
CA ASN A 107 20.09 -8.12 -1.28
C ASN A 107 19.97 -8.19 -2.81
N GLY A 108 20.39 -7.12 -3.47
CA GLY A 108 20.55 -7.10 -4.92
C GLY A 108 21.68 -8.02 -5.38
N ALA A 109 21.87 -8.09 -6.70
CA ALA A 109 22.90 -8.93 -7.30
C ALA A 109 24.34 -8.58 -6.87
N ASP A 110 24.57 -7.35 -6.39
CA ASP A 110 25.84 -6.88 -5.85
C ASP A 110 26.09 -7.32 -4.40
N GLY A 111 25.14 -8.05 -3.78
CA GLY A 111 25.23 -8.48 -2.40
C GLY A 111 24.92 -7.38 -1.39
N HIS A 112 24.33 -6.27 -1.82
CA HIS A 112 23.95 -5.14 -0.98
C HIS A 112 22.46 -4.80 -1.10
N ALA A 113 21.90 -4.15 -0.08
CA ALA A 113 20.54 -3.62 -0.11
C ALA A 113 20.51 -2.09 -0.23
N ILE A 114 21.64 -1.43 -0.48
CA ILE A 114 21.76 0.05 -0.52
C ILE A 114 20.87 0.70 -1.59
N ASN A 115 20.50 -0.04 -2.63
CA ASN A 115 19.60 0.43 -3.69
C ASN A 115 18.22 -0.22 -3.67
N ASN A 116 17.89 -1.03 -2.66
CA ASN A 116 16.60 -1.71 -2.56
C ASN A 116 15.48 -0.75 -2.13
N PHE A 117 15.03 0.06 -3.09
CA PHE A 117 13.99 1.08 -2.93
C PHE A 117 12.61 0.58 -3.37
N TRP A 118 11.61 1.44 -3.12
CA TRP A 118 10.28 1.43 -3.74
C TRP A 118 9.59 0.05 -3.69
N ARG A 119 9.53 -0.55 -2.52
CA ARG A 119 8.78 -1.80 -2.26
C ARG A 119 7.98 -1.67 -0.98
N SER A 120 6.85 -2.34 -0.84
CA SER A 120 6.07 -2.21 0.40
C SER A 120 5.37 -3.49 0.80
N LEU A 121 5.19 -3.63 2.11
CA LEU A 121 4.43 -4.69 2.73
C LEU A 121 3.44 -4.09 3.72
N GLU A 122 2.18 -4.46 3.61
CA GLU A 122 1.23 -4.14 4.67
C GLU A 122 0.14 -5.17 4.88
N GLY A 123 -0.34 -5.24 6.12
CA GLY A 123 -1.63 -5.85 6.39
C GLY A 123 -1.67 -7.36 6.51
N VAL A 124 -0.54 -7.99 6.85
CA VAL A 124 -0.41 -9.44 6.88
C VAL A 124 0.21 -9.96 8.16
N ALA A 125 -0.02 -11.23 8.47
CA ALA A 125 0.70 -11.99 9.47
C ALA A 125 1.61 -13.03 8.80
N LEU A 126 2.90 -13.02 9.16
CA LEU A 126 3.94 -13.90 8.60
C LEU A 126 4.43 -14.87 9.67
N TRP A 127 4.39 -16.18 9.36
CA TRP A 127 4.73 -17.23 10.34
C TRP A 127 6.03 -17.99 10.08
N SER A 128 6.72 -17.73 8.96
CA SER A 128 8.01 -18.35 8.65
C SER A 128 8.98 -18.19 9.83
N PRO A 129 9.80 -19.20 10.18
CA PRO A 129 10.79 -19.09 11.25
C PRO A 129 11.67 -17.83 11.17
N SER A 130 11.95 -17.37 9.95
CA SER A 130 12.59 -16.09 9.70
C SER A 130 12.01 -15.41 8.46
N VAL A 131 11.96 -14.08 8.51
CA VAL A 131 11.60 -13.20 7.40
C VAL A 131 12.71 -12.17 7.22
N THR A 132 13.19 -11.99 6.00
CA THR A 132 14.18 -10.98 5.65
C THR A 132 13.51 -9.83 4.89
N TRP A 133 13.73 -8.60 5.34
CA TRP A 133 13.33 -7.38 4.67
C TRP A 133 14.55 -6.47 4.43
N ALA A 134 15.54 -7.01 3.70
CA ALA A 134 16.75 -6.30 3.32
C ALA A 134 16.40 -5.20 2.30
N SER A 135 16.38 -3.96 2.78
CA SER A 135 15.91 -2.80 2.01
C SER A 135 16.59 -1.49 2.42
N SER A 136 16.38 -0.45 1.62
CA SER A 136 16.81 0.92 1.92
C SER A 136 15.61 1.89 1.94
N GLN A 137 15.78 3.16 1.56
CA GLN A 137 14.73 4.17 1.64
C GLN A 137 13.49 3.81 0.79
N ALA A 138 12.34 4.39 1.16
CA ALA A 138 11.06 4.19 0.48
C ALA A 138 10.58 2.71 0.44
N SER A 139 10.95 1.93 1.46
CA SER A 139 10.61 0.50 1.57
C SER A 139 9.82 0.14 2.84
N PRO A 140 8.64 0.74 3.09
CA PRO A 140 7.94 0.61 4.38
C PRO A 140 7.31 -0.77 4.60
N VAL A 141 7.30 -1.20 5.86
CA VAL A 141 6.41 -2.26 6.34
C VAL A 141 5.41 -1.67 7.33
N ARG A 142 4.12 -1.92 7.13
CA ARG A 142 3.04 -1.34 7.93
C ARG A 142 1.99 -2.36 8.35
N ARG A 143 1.31 -2.16 9.48
CA ARG A 143 0.11 -2.92 9.85
C ARG A 143 0.31 -4.45 9.75
N SER A 144 1.44 -4.95 10.23
CA SER A 144 1.85 -6.35 9.99
C SER A 144 2.30 -7.04 11.27
N ILE A 145 2.13 -8.36 11.32
CA ILE A 145 2.57 -9.22 12.42
C ILE A 145 3.64 -10.17 11.89
N ILE A 146 4.82 -10.14 12.48
CA ILE A 146 5.87 -11.12 12.23
C ILE A 146 5.89 -12.05 13.44
N GLU A 147 5.37 -13.27 13.27
CA GLU A 147 5.21 -14.22 14.39
C GLU A 147 6.55 -14.80 14.86
N ARG A 148 7.61 -14.60 14.09
CA ARG A 148 8.97 -15.10 14.35
C ARG A 148 10.01 -13.99 14.21
N ASP A 149 11.18 -14.32 13.66
CA ASP A 149 12.30 -13.40 13.54
C ASP A 149 12.17 -12.52 12.28
N LEU A 150 12.41 -11.22 12.43
CA LEU A 150 12.51 -10.25 11.33
C LEU A 150 13.95 -9.75 11.21
N TYR A 151 14.58 -9.98 10.06
CA TYR A 151 15.89 -9.46 9.72
C TYR A 151 15.73 -8.26 8.77
N LEU A 152 16.31 -7.11 9.11
CA LEU A 152 16.25 -5.91 8.26
C LEU A 152 17.44 -5.78 7.30
N SER A 153 18.39 -6.71 7.35
CA SER A 153 19.48 -6.82 6.38
C SER A 153 19.80 -8.29 6.12
N GLU A 154 20.58 -8.55 5.08
CA GLU A 154 21.03 -9.89 4.71
C GLU A 154 22.56 -9.98 4.69
N GLY A 155 23.11 -10.96 5.41
CA GLY A 155 24.55 -11.19 5.50
C GLY A 155 25.33 -9.96 5.97
N ALA A 156 26.50 -9.75 5.38
CA ALA A 156 27.38 -8.60 5.66
C ALA A 156 27.17 -7.43 4.69
N GLY A 157 26.17 -7.50 3.79
CA GLY A 157 25.92 -6.48 2.78
C GLY A 157 25.45 -5.16 3.40
N PHE A 158 25.89 -4.02 2.87
CA PHE A 158 25.41 -2.71 3.31
C PHE A 158 23.90 -2.53 3.08
N SER A 159 23.23 -1.85 4.02
CA SER A 159 21.81 -1.51 3.95
C SER A 159 21.54 -0.13 4.58
N SER A 160 20.58 0.63 4.04
CA SER A 160 20.33 2.04 4.40
C SER A 160 18.83 2.36 4.50
N GLY A 161 18.11 1.54 5.24
CA GLY A 161 16.70 1.69 5.57
C GLY A 161 16.45 2.84 6.56
N GLY A 162 15.27 2.97 7.12
CA GLY A 162 14.01 2.35 6.72
C GLY A 162 12.91 2.76 7.69
N PHE A 163 11.69 2.28 7.47
CA PHE A 163 10.51 2.68 8.25
C PHE A 163 9.59 1.49 8.54
N LEU A 164 9.38 1.18 9.82
CA LEU A 164 8.34 0.27 10.30
C LEU A 164 7.28 1.11 11.02
N ALA A 165 5.99 0.84 10.76
CA ALA A 165 4.91 1.40 11.56
C ALA A 165 3.76 0.45 11.82
N ASP A 166 3.25 0.42 13.06
CA ASP A 166 2.14 -0.46 13.42
C ASP A 166 2.50 -1.93 13.13
N VAL A 167 3.69 -2.35 13.57
CA VAL A 167 4.25 -3.69 13.32
C VAL A 167 4.51 -4.39 14.64
N GLN A 168 4.14 -5.67 14.74
CA GLN A 168 4.49 -6.53 15.87
C GLN A 168 5.54 -7.56 15.42
N VAL A 169 6.63 -7.69 16.17
CA VAL A 169 7.65 -8.73 15.99
C VAL A 169 7.68 -9.59 17.25
N MET A 170 7.21 -10.82 17.13
CA MET A 170 6.97 -11.69 18.28
C MET A 170 8.24 -12.34 18.83
N ARG A 171 9.31 -12.41 18.02
CA ARG A 171 10.61 -12.97 18.40
C ARG A 171 11.70 -11.92 18.24
N THR A 172 12.69 -12.16 17.40
CA THR A 172 13.85 -11.26 17.26
C THR A 172 13.60 -10.23 16.16
N LEU A 173 13.76 -8.96 16.49
CA LEU A 173 14.01 -7.92 15.50
C LEU A 173 15.53 -7.76 15.35
N ASP A 174 16.09 -8.21 14.23
CA ASP A 174 17.51 -8.06 13.93
C ASP A 174 17.72 -6.94 12.91
N LEU A 175 18.43 -5.89 13.35
CA LEU A 175 18.72 -4.72 12.53
C LEU A 175 19.92 -4.95 11.59
N GLY A 176 20.73 -5.98 11.86
CA GLY A 176 21.90 -6.38 11.09
C GLY A 176 22.81 -5.21 10.72
N SER A 177 23.06 -5.04 9.42
CA SER A 177 23.96 -4.03 8.86
C SER A 177 23.32 -2.66 8.61
N GLN A 178 22.06 -2.45 9.01
CA GLN A 178 21.32 -1.22 8.71
C GLN A 178 22.03 0.00 9.26
N GLN A 179 22.32 0.98 8.40
CA GLN A 179 22.95 2.25 8.79
C GLN A 179 22.04 3.07 9.72
N GLN A 180 20.76 3.16 9.39
CA GLN A 180 19.76 3.84 10.21
C GLN A 180 18.38 3.22 10.07
N PHE A 181 17.46 3.55 10.97
CA PHE A 181 16.07 3.12 10.87
C PHE A 181 15.15 3.92 11.81
N ILE A 182 13.87 4.07 11.45
CA ILE A 182 12.82 4.56 12.34
C ILE A 182 11.72 3.51 12.56
N PHE A 183 11.39 3.29 13.82
CA PHE A 183 10.35 2.37 14.30
C PHE A 183 9.28 3.18 15.01
N ARG A 184 8.11 3.31 14.38
CA ARG A 184 6.98 4.04 14.97
C ARG A 184 5.92 3.05 15.42
N ASN A 185 5.46 3.08 16.67
CA ASN A 185 4.43 2.16 17.13
C ASN A 185 4.77 0.69 16.74
N THR A 186 6.02 0.28 17.00
CA THR A 186 6.51 -1.06 16.70
C THR A 186 6.74 -1.83 17.99
N ASP A 187 6.16 -3.02 18.09
CA ASP A 187 6.23 -3.84 19.30
C ASP A 187 7.20 -4.99 19.08
N VAL A 188 8.20 -5.10 19.96
CA VAL A 188 9.20 -6.17 19.92
C VAL A 188 9.09 -6.98 21.21
N HIS A 189 8.52 -8.18 21.09
CA HIS A 189 8.18 -9.01 22.25
C HIS A 189 9.34 -9.93 22.70
N GLY A 190 10.19 -10.35 21.77
CA GLY A 190 11.32 -11.23 22.05
C GLY A 190 12.62 -10.46 22.31
N ASN A 191 13.43 -10.31 21.27
CA ASN A 191 14.77 -9.73 21.36
C ASN A 191 14.98 -8.64 20.31
N LEU A 192 15.90 -7.72 20.59
CA LEU A 192 16.40 -6.73 19.62
C LEU A 192 17.90 -6.93 19.44
N SER A 193 18.35 -7.07 18.20
CA SER A 193 19.76 -7.24 17.83
C SER A 193 20.20 -6.06 16.96
N CYS A 194 21.28 -5.38 17.36
CA CYS A 194 21.79 -4.18 16.68
C CYS A 194 23.31 -4.23 16.48
N PRO A 195 23.84 -5.18 15.68
CA PRO A 195 25.28 -5.41 15.57
C PRO A 195 26.02 -4.25 14.88
N ALA A 196 25.35 -3.46 14.03
CA ALA A 196 25.88 -2.27 13.38
C ALA A 196 25.00 -1.03 13.62
N GLY A 197 25.12 -0.04 12.74
CA GLY A 197 24.26 1.14 12.67
C GLY A 197 24.81 2.40 13.32
N TRP A 198 24.31 3.53 12.84
CA TRP A 198 24.66 4.88 13.25
C TRP A 198 23.52 5.57 13.99
N ASN A 199 22.26 5.33 13.60
CA ASN A 199 21.10 6.00 14.20
C ASN A 199 19.80 5.16 14.11
N TYR A 200 19.23 4.80 15.26
CA TYR A 200 17.95 4.11 15.37
C TYR A 200 16.98 4.90 16.24
N VAL A 201 15.80 5.20 15.69
CA VAL A 201 14.79 6.04 16.35
C VAL A 201 13.54 5.21 16.63
N PHE A 202 13.15 5.11 17.90
CA PHE A 202 11.92 4.45 18.33
C PHE A 202 10.93 5.51 18.83
N VAL A 203 9.72 5.54 18.27
CA VAL A 203 8.68 6.53 18.64
C VAL A 203 7.37 5.81 18.91
N GLY A 204 6.86 5.87 20.14
CA GLY A 204 5.64 5.14 20.52
C GLY A 204 5.77 3.62 20.47
N SER A 205 6.99 3.09 20.34
CA SER A 205 7.26 1.66 20.20
C SER A 205 7.28 0.96 21.56
N SER A 206 6.73 -0.26 21.66
CA SER A 206 6.83 -1.09 22.85
C SER A 206 8.04 -2.02 22.75
N VAL A 207 9.19 -1.53 23.23
CA VAL A 207 10.44 -2.27 23.27
C VAL A 207 11.00 -2.20 24.69
N ALA A 208 11.44 -3.32 25.26
CA ALA A 208 12.00 -3.32 26.60
C ALA A 208 13.25 -2.42 26.68
N LYS A 209 13.28 -1.49 27.65
CA LYS A 209 14.37 -0.50 27.82
C LYS A 209 15.77 -1.12 27.85
N ARG A 210 15.92 -2.30 28.45
CA ARG A 210 17.19 -3.05 28.48
C ARG A 210 17.72 -3.39 27.08
N MET A 211 16.83 -3.69 26.14
CA MET A 211 17.18 -4.03 24.76
C MET A 211 17.67 -2.78 24.01
N LEU A 212 16.94 -1.67 24.15
CA LEU A 212 17.34 -0.37 23.58
C LEU A 212 18.70 0.09 24.13
N ALA A 213 18.91 -0.04 25.44
CA ALA A 213 20.19 0.29 26.07
C ALA A 213 21.34 -0.58 25.53
N GLY A 214 21.11 -1.89 25.33
CA GLY A 214 22.09 -2.79 24.71
C GLY A 214 22.47 -2.39 23.28
N CYS A 215 21.54 -1.79 22.54
CA CYS A 215 21.76 -1.35 21.17
C CYS A 215 22.57 -0.06 21.02
N GLN A 216 22.76 0.73 22.09
CA GLN A 216 23.60 1.94 22.06
C GLN A 216 25.06 1.60 21.69
N GLY A 217 25.57 0.47 22.17
CA GLY A 217 26.95 0.04 21.92
C GLY A 217 27.97 1.11 22.34
N ARG A 218 28.96 1.36 21.48
CA ARG A 218 30.02 2.37 21.70
C ARG A 218 29.74 3.74 21.07
N ILE A 219 28.61 3.91 20.40
CA ILE A 219 28.27 5.14 19.68
C ILE A 219 27.23 5.90 20.52
N PRO A 220 27.61 6.98 21.22
CA PRO A 220 26.66 7.73 22.04
C PRO A 220 25.51 8.28 21.20
N GLY A 221 24.28 8.12 21.68
CA GLY A 221 23.09 8.62 20.99
C GLY A 221 22.68 7.82 19.75
N LYS A 222 23.30 6.66 19.49
CA LYS A 222 22.92 5.76 18.40
C LYS A 222 21.46 5.36 18.47
N VAL A 223 20.90 5.16 19.67
CA VAL A 223 19.48 4.83 19.85
C VAL A 223 18.77 5.98 20.54
N TYR A 224 17.68 6.46 19.94
CA TYR A 224 16.78 7.44 20.53
C TYR A 224 15.39 6.83 20.75
N GLU A 225 14.79 7.12 21.90
CA GLU A 225 13.43 6.66 22.24
C GLU A 225 12.56 7.85 22.63
N ALA A 226 11.45 8.03 21.92
CA ALA A 226 10.30 8.81 22.36
C ALA A 226 9.18 7.84 22.76
N GLN A 227 8.72 7.91 24.01
CA GLN A 227 7.74 6.95 24.56
C GLN A 227 6.40 6.95 23.83
N HIS A 228 6.04 8.06 23.20
CA HIS A 228 4.77 8.26 22.53
C HIS A 228 4.99 8.93 21.18
N THR A 229 4.18 8.57 20.19
CA THR A 229 4.01 9.37 18.98
C THR A 229 3.08 10.54 19.32
N PRO A 230 3.55 11.81 19.33
CA PRO A 230 2.76 12.92 19.87
C PRO A 230 1.40 13.09 19.18
N ARG A 231 1.39 13.02 17.85
CA ARG A 231 0.19 13.03 17.01
C ARG A 231 0.38 12.07 15.85
N ILE A 232 -0.65 11.33 15.53
CA ILE A 232 -0.58 10.29 14.52
C ILE A 232 -1.95 10.03 13.90
N ALA A 233 -1.93 9.58 12.66
CA ALA A 233 -2.96 8.72 12.12
C ALA A 233 -2.27 7.65 11.28
N GLU A 234 -2.80 6.44 11.29
CA GLU A 234 -2.27 5.41 10.42
C GLU A 234 -2.68 5.62 8.96
N LYS A 235 -1.91 5.01 8.05
CA LYS A 235 -2.13 5.14 6.61
C LYS A 235 -3.52 4.59 6.25
N PRO A 236 -4.31 5.26 5.40
CA PRO A 236 -5.49 4.64 4.80
C PRO A 236 -5.13 3.33 4.05
N PHE A 237 -6.02 2.35 4.08
CA PHE A 237 -5.79 1.03 3.48
C PHE A 237 -7.08 0.42 2.91
N LEU A 238 -6.92 -0.53 1.98
CA LEU A 238 -8.03 -1.23 1.36
C LEU A 238 -8.50 -2.38 2.26
N VAL A 239 -9.81 -2.58 2.31
CA VAL A 239 -10.47 -3.72 2.95
C VAL A 239 -11.45 -4.34 1.97
N HIS A 240 -11.46 -5.67 1.92
CA HIS A 240 -12.45 -6.48 1.20
C HIS A 240 -13.32 -7.21 2.23
N ASP A 241 -14.64 -7.07 2.09
CA ASP A 241 -15.61 -7.84 2.85
C ASP A 241 -16.06 -9.05 2.03
N GLU A 242 -15.63 -10.23 2.44
CA GLU A 242 -15.97 -11.49 1.77
C GLU A 242 -17.46 -11.82 1.80
N ARG A 243 -18.20 -11.37 2.83
CA ARG A 243 -19.63 -11.69 2.98
C ARG A 243 -20.48 -10.98 1.94
N HIS A 244 -20.07 -9.77 1.56
CA HIS A 244 -20.79 -8.91 0.63
C HIS A 244 -20.08 -8.73 -0.71
N ASP A 245 -18.91 -9.34 -0.89
CA ASP A 245 -17.94 -9.11 -1.99
C ASP A 245 -17.72 -7.62 -2.28
N SER A 246 -17.73 -6.79 -1.23
CA SER A 246 -17.60 -5.33 -1.33
C SER A 246 -16.20 -4.87 -0.95
N TRP A 247 -15.82 -3.69 -1.44
CA TRP A 247 -14.53 -3.07 -1.18
C TRP A 247 -14.69 -1.70 -0.55
N SER A 248 -13.82 -1.41 0.40
CA SER A 248 -13.78 -0.13 1.07
C SER A 248 -12.35 0.36 1.28
N MET A 249 -12.20 1.66 1.40
CA MET A 249 -10.99 2.30 1.89
C MET A 249 -11.24 2.72 3.34
N TYR A 250 -10.52 2.09 4.27
CA TYR A 250 -10.54 2.48 5.67
C TYR A 250 -9.56 3.62 5.90
N VAL A 251 -10.01 4.64 6.61
CA VAL A 251 -9.23 5.81 7.01
C VAL A 251 -9.14 5.78 8.53
N PRO A 252 -7.99 5.38 9.10
CA PRO A 252 -7.78 5.45 10.54
C PRO A 252 -7.92 6.90 11.05
N GLY A 253 -8.56 7.04 12.21
CA GLY A 253 -8.70 8.29 12.92
C GLY A 253 -7.38 8.80 13.50
N TYR A 254 -7.47 9.97 14.11
CA TYR A 254 -6.33 10.58 14.78
C TYR A 254 -6.16 10.06 16.20
N GLU A 255 -4.92 9.90 16.60
CA GLU A 255 -4.55 9.64 17.98
C GLU A 255 -3.51 10.66 18.44
N GLU A 256 -3.63 11.05 19.70
CA GLU A 256 -2.58 11.78 20.40
C GLU A 256 -1.86 10.83 21.35
N ARG A 257 -0.56 11.02 21.50
CA ARG A 257 0.30 10.21 22.37
C ARG A 257 0.21 8.69 22.09
N GLY A 258 0.05 8.32 20.81
CA GLY A 258 -0.06 6.93 20.35
C GLY A 258 1.14 6.08 20.81
N ARG A 259 0.85 4.82 21.16
CA ARG A 259 1.86 3.85 21.63
C ARG A 259 1.40 2.43 21.37
N GLY A 260 2.33 1.59 20.94
CA GLY A 260 2.09 0.18 20.64
C GLY A 260 1.57 -0.03 19.23
N ALA A 261 1.68 -1.26 18.74
CA ALA A 261 1.15 -1.69 17.45
C ALA A 261 -0.22 -2.38 17.58
N GLY A 262 -0.85 -2.68 16.45
CA GLY A 262 -2.06 -3.49 16.31
C GLY A 262 -3.35 -2.79 16.73
N ARG A 263 -3.33 -1.46 16.87
CA ARG A 263 -4.48 -0.68 17.35
C ARG A 263 -4.73 0.58 16.52
N PRO A 264 -4.83 0.49 15.19
CA PRO A 264 -5.24 1.66 14.43
C PRO A 264 -6.62 2.12 14.94
N ALA A 265 -6.79 3.42 15.17
CA ALA A 265 -8.10 4.01 15.50
C ALA A 265 -9.10 3.83 14.33
N LEU A 266 -9.75 2.67 14.25
CA LEU A 266 -10.78 2.39 13.25
C LEU A 266 -12.13 3.02 13.59
N THR A 267 -12.26 3.61 14.78
CA THR A 267 -13.45 4.34 15.24
C THR A 267 -13.02 5.63 15.94
N GLY A 268 -13.95 6.58 16.12
CA GLY A 268 -13.68 7.87 16.76
C GLY A 268 -13.35 9.01 15.78
N HIS A 269 -12.75 10.09 16.28
CA HIS A 269 -12.56 11.32 15.49
C HIS A 269 -11.61 11.11 14.30
N GLY A 270 -12.10 11.46 13.10
CA GLY A 270 -11.37 11.31 11.83
C GLY A 270 -11.43 9.89 11.25
N ALA A 271 -11.87 8.88 12.01
CA ALA A 271 -12.01 7.52 11.49
C ALA A 271 -13.23 7.43 10.57
N ARG A 272 -13.05 6.86 9.38
CA ARG A 272 -14.13 6.70 8.40
C ARG A 272 -13.86 5.55 7.43
N GLU A 273 -14.93 5.04 6.85
CA GLU A 273 -14.89 4.04 5.78
C GLU A 273 -15.49 4.65 4.51
N LEU A 274 -14.77 4.54 3.40
CA LEU A 274 -15.21 5.00 2.09
C LEU A 274 -15.50 3.77 1.21
N ASP A 275 -16.73 3.62 0.77
CA ASP A 275 -17.11 2.58 -0.19
C ASP A 275 -16.41 2.82 -1.53
N LEU A 276 -15.70 1.82 -2.06
CA LEU A 276 -14.85 2.02 -3.24
C LEU A 276 -15.66 2.36 -4.50
N GLU A 277 -16.90 1.91 -4.61
CA GLU A 277 -17.75 2.15 -5.79
C GLU A 277 -18.42 3.52 -5.70
N ARG A 278 -18.98 3.82 -4.52
CA ARG A 278 -19.77 5.04 -4.32
C ARG A 278 -18.90 6.25 -4.02
N ASP A 279 -17.93 6.12 -3.11
CA ASP A 279 -17.26 7.25 -2.48
C ASP A 279 -15.86 7.54 -3.08
N VAL A 280 -15.27 6.61 -3.86
CA VAL A 280 -13.88 6.72 -4.36
C VAL A 280 -13.83 6.78 -5.90
N PHE A 281 -12.96 7.64 -6.43
CA PHE A 281 -12.58 7.63 -7.85
C PHE A 281 -11.42 6.67 -8.10
N ILE A 282 -11.52 5.75 -9.08
CA ILE A 282 -10.44 4.83 -9.43
C ILE A 282 -9.62 5.43 -10.60
N ALA A 283 -8.51 6.08 -10.27
CA ALA A 283 -7.63 6.67 -11.27
C ALA A 283 -6.78 5.59 -11.96
N LYS A 284 -6.67 5.69 -13.29
CA LYS A 284 -5.89 4.79 -14.15
C LYS A 284 -4.83 5.61 -14.91
N PRO A 285 -3.64 5.04 -15.19
CA PRO A 285 -2.50 5.81 -15.71
C PRO A 285 -2.71 6.43 -17.10
N PHE A 286 -3.72 5.97 -17.86
CA PHE A 286 -4.06 6.52 -19.17
C PHE A 286 -5.01 7.73 -19.11
N LEU A 287 -5.57 8.05 -17.93
CA LEU A 287 -6.43 9.22 -17.76
C LEU A 287 -5.58 10.49 -17.69
N SER A 288 -6.07 11.56 -18.32
CA SER A 288 -5.52 12.90 -18.19
C SER A 288 -5.77 13.49 -16.80
N ALA A 289 -5.01 14.53 -16.45
CA ALA A 289 -5.23 15.26 -15.20
C ALA A 289 -6.64 15.87 -15.13
N VAL A 290 -7.17 16.38 -16.26
CA VAL A 290 -8.54 16.90 -16.38
C VAL A 290 -9.57 15.82 -16.07
N GLU A 291 -9.44 14.63 -16.64
CA GLU A 291 -10.36 13.51 -16.40
C GLU A 291 -10.32 13.04 -14.94
N ILE A 292 -9.13 13.00 -14.33
CA ILE A 292 -8.99 12.64 -12.92
C ILE A 292 -9.63 13.71 -12.03
N ASN A 293 -9.32 14.99 -12.25
CA ASN A 293 -9.91 16.11 -11.51
C ASN A 293 -11.44 16.09 -11.59
N ARG A 294 -12.00 15.93 -12.79
CA ARG A 294 -13.44 15.80 -13.00
C ARG A 294 -14.02 14.57 -12.32
N GLY A 295 -13.33 13.43 -12.38
CA GLY A 295 -13.75 12.19 -11.74
C GLY A 295 -13.83 12.25 -10.22
N MET A 296 -13.08 13.16 -9.59
CA MET A 296 -13.10 13.40 -8.15
C MET A 296 -14.21 14.38 -7.70
N GLU A 297 -14.90 15.05 -8.63
CA GLU A 297 -15.86 16.12 -8.32
C GLU A 297 -17.01 15.68 -7.40
N ASP A 298 -17.43 14.42 -7.37
CA ASP A 298 -18.48 13.96 -6.43
C ASP A 298 -17.99 12.88 -5.46
N LYS A 299 -16.66 12.79 -5.29
CA LYS A 299 -16.02 11.74 -4.51
C LYS A 299 -15.41 12.30 -3.22
N LYS A 300 -15.17 11.38 -2.28
CA LYS A 300 -14.51 11.62 -0.99
C LYS A 300 -13.04 11.17 -1.01
N GLY A 301 -12.64 10.42 -2.03
CA GLY A 301 -11.26 10.05 -2.23
C GLY A 301 -10.95 9.58 -3.65
N VAL A 302 -9.68 9.32 -3.89
CA VAL A 302 -9.12 8.77 -5.12
C VAL A 302 -8.16 7.63 -4.80
N LEU A 303 -8.30 6.53 -5.54
CA LEU A 303 -7.36 5.43 -5.56
C LEU A 303 -6.55 5.47 -6.87
N PHE A 304 -5.26 5.77 -6.77
CA PHE A 304 -4.31 5.66 -7.87
C PHE A 304 -3.87 4.21 -8.02
N THR A 305 -4.26 3.60 -9.13
CA THR A 305 -3.85 2.24 -9.51
C THR A 305 -2.41 2.22 -10.03
N PRO A 306 -1.70 1.06 -10.01
CA PRO A 306 -0.29 1.02 -10.35
C PRO A 306 -0.02 1.45 -11.79
N GLY A 307 0.85 2.44 -11.98
CA GLY A 307 1.29 2.95 -13.27
C GLY A 307 1.98 4.31 -13.19
N VAL A 308 2.43 4.83 -14.34
CA VAL A 308 3.03 6.16 -14.47
C VAL A 308 1.99 7.12 -15.05
N TYR A 309 1.69 8.19 -14.31
CA TYR A 309 0.72 9.22 -14.65
C TYR A 309 1.48 10.46 -15.09
N ARG A 310 1.33 10.83 -16.36
CA ARG A 310 1.96 12.03 -16.93
C ARG A 310 0.90 13.12 -16.98
N LEU A 311 1.10 14.15 -16.15
CA LEU A 311 0.09 15.15 -15.84
C LEU A 311 0.54 16.50 -16.39
N ASP A 312 -0.30 17.15 -17.19
CA ASP A 312 -0.07 18.49 -17.75
C ASP A 312 -0.57 19.61 -16.83
N GLU A 313 -1.46 19.28 -15.90
CA GLU A 313 -1.88 20.12 -14.78
C GLU A 313 -1.91 19.33 -13.45
N PRO A 314 -1.94 20.01 -12.29
CA PRO A 314 -2.00 19.34 -11.00
C PRO A 314 -3.29 18.52 -10.82
N ILE A 315 -3.17 17.39 -10.12
CA ILE A 315 -4.32 16.80 -9.44
C ILE A 315 -4.65 17.70 -8.24
N ARG A 316 -5.84 18.30 -8.23
CA ARG A 316 -6.22 19.31 -7.23
C ARG A 316 -7.13 18.72 -6.17
N ILE A 317 -6.69 18.79 -4.92
CA ILE A 317 -7.47 18.43 -3.75
C ILE A 317 -8.05 19.70 -3.16
N VAL A 318 -9.39 19.83 -3.20
CA VAL A 318 -10.13 21.06 -2.88
C VAL A 318 -11.16 20.87 -1.76
N ARG A 319 -11.13 19.74 -1.05
CA ARG A 319 -12.07 19.39 0.01
C ARG A 319 -11.38 18.93 1.27
N ASP A 320 -11.95 19.31 2.40
CA ASP A 320 -11.63 18.72 3.69
C ASP A 320 -11.83 17.21 3.64
N GLU A 321 -11.09 16.49 4.49
CA GLU A 321 -11.25 15.05 4.70
C GLU A 321 -11.03 14.19 3.43
N PHE A 322 -10.49 14.76 2.35
CA PHE A 322 -10.28 14.03 1.10
C PHE A 322 -9.10 13.05 1.21
N VAL A 323 -9.27 11.86 0.65
CA VAL A 323 -8.24 10.80 0.72
C VAL A 323 -7.64 10.52 -0.65
N VAL A 324 -6.33 10.61 -0.73
CA VAL A 324 -5.51 10.22 -1.88
C VAL A 324 -4.70 8.98 -1.48
N LEU A 325 -5.05 7.82 -2.03
CA LEU A 325 -4.34 6.57 -1.80
C LEU A 325 -3.76 6.03 -3.10
N GLY A 326 -2.48 5.66 -3.10
CA GLY A 326 -1.84 4.91 -4.17
C GLY A 326 -1.50 3.48 -3.75
N ILE A 327 -1.61 2.54 -4.69
CA ILE A 327 -1.18 1.14 -4.52
C ILE A 327 -0.24 0.72 -5.65
N GLY A 328 0.83 0.00 -5.32
CA GLY A 328 1.81 -0.43 -6.32
C GLY A 328 2.66 0.71 -6.89
N PHE A 329 2.98 1.71 -6.07
CA PHE A 329 3.84 2.85 -6.44
C PHE A 329 3.39 3.64 -7.69
N PRO A 330 2.11 4.09 -7.76
CA PRO A 330 1.71 5.01 -8.82
C PRO A 330 2.62 6.24 -8.78
N THR A 331 3.16 6.58 -9.94
CA THR A 331 4.15 7.64 -10.09
C THR A 331 3.52 8.81 -10.81
N LEU A 332 3.45 9.97 -10.15
CA LEU A 332 2.93 11.19 -10.74
C LEU A 332 4.10 12.02 -11.26
N ILE A 333 4.10 12.28 -12.57
CA ILE A 333 5.11 13.07 -13.27
C ILE A 333 4.43 14.31 -13.84
N ALA A 334 4.81 15.48 -13.36
CA ALA A 334 4.40 16.74 -13.96
C ALA A 334 5.15 16.97 -15.28
N THR A 335 4.42 17.21 -16.37
CA THR A 335 4.99 17.47 -17.71
C THR A 335 5.13 18.96 -18.03
N THR A 336 4.65 19.81 -17.12
CA THR A 336 4.75 21.27 -17.17
C THR A 336 5.48 21.77 -15.91
N ALA A 337 5.66 23.09 -15.77
CA ALA A 337 6.26 23.68 -14.57
C ALA A 337 5.32 23.72 -13.35
N SER A 338 4.17 23.04 -13.42
CA SER A 338 3.17 22.94 -12.37
C SER A 338 3.45 21.74 -11.45
N PRO A 339 2.99 21.76 -10.18
CA PRO A 339 3.07 20.58 -9.32
C PRO A 339 2.25 19.41 -9.87
N ALA A 340 2.64 18.16 -9.58
CA ALA A 340 1.86 16.99 -9.97
C ALA A 340 0.59 16.81 -9.11
N LEU A 341 0.67 17.20 -7.84
CA LEU A 341 -0.41 17.15 -6.85
C LEU A 341 -0.43 18.46 -6.06
N GLU A 342 -1.61 19.06 -5.94
CA GLU A 342 -1.83 20.30 -5.20
C GLU A 342 -2.92 20.08 -4.16
N VAL A 343 -2.59 20.28 -2.88
CA VAL A 343 -3.57 20.32 -1.79
C VAL A 343 -3.87 21.78 -1.48
N THR A 344 -5.11 22.20 -1.69
CA THR A 344 -5.53 23.58 -1.49
C THR A 344 -5.27 24.02 -0.04
N SER A 345 -4.79 25.24 0.13
CA SER A 345 -4.54 25.80 1.46
C SER A 345 -5.82 25.90 2.28
N GLY A 346 -5.73 25.62 3.58
CA GLY A 346 -6.86 25.77 4.52
C GLY A 346 -7.72 24.52 4.69
N LEU A 347 -7.45 23.46 3.93
CA LEU A 347 -8.12 22.17 4.12
C LEU A 347 -7.64 21.45 5.40
N SER A 348 -8.55 20.71 6.00
CA SER A 348 -8.37 19.89 7.19
C SER A 348 -8.49 18.40 6.85
N ASP A 349 -7.75 17.55 7.57
CA ASP A 349 -7.81 16.07 7.47
C ASP A 349 -7.67 15.46 6.05
N VAL A 350 -6.94 16.14 5.15
CA VAL A 350 -6.52 15.55 3.89
C VAL A 350 -5.50 14.44 4.14
N ARG A 351 -5.70 13.27 3.54
CA ARG A 351 -4.79 12.12 3.65
C ARG A 351 -4.13 11.85 2.31
N VAL A 352 -2.80 11.90 2.25
CA VAL A 352 -2.02 11.54 1.06
C VAL A 352 -1.09 10.39 1.39
N ALA A 353 -1.21 9.29 0.65
CA ALA A 353 -0.48 8.07 0.95
C ALA A 353 -0.15 7.26 -0.32
N GLY A 354 1.06 6.67 -0.36
CA GLY A 354 1.40 5.65 -1.36
C GLY A 354 1.67 6.19 -2.77
N LEU A 355 2.07 7.46 -2.92
CA LEU A 355 2.45 8.04 -4.20
C LEU A 355 3.98 8.18 -4.31
N LEU A 356 4.50 8.00 -5.52
CA LEU A 356 5.80 8.54 -5.91
C LEU A 356 5.56 9.82 -6.71
N ILE A 357 6.20 10.92 -6.33
CA ILE A 357 6.19 12.17 -7.11
C ILE A 357 7.57 12.28 -7.73
N GLU A 358 7.62 12.19 -9.05
CA GLU A 358 8.86 12.22 -9.82
C GLU A 358 8.91 13.51 -10.65
N ALA A 359 10.07 14.15 -10.63
CA ALA A 359 10.28 15.35 -11.42
C ALA A 359 10.19 15.02 -12.91
N GLY A 360 9.32 15.70 -13.65
CA GLY A 360 9.30 15.56 -15.10
C GLY A 360 10.39 16.35 -15.78
N TRP A 361 10.52 16.11 -17.08
CA TRP A 361 11.44 16.83 -17.95
C TRP A 361 10.65 17.79 -18.84
N ARG A 362 11.16 19.01 -19.05
CA ARG A 362 10.67 19.86 -20.15
C ARG A 362 11.09 19.24 -21.47
N ARG A 363 10.17 19.13 -22.44
CA ARG A 363 10.60 18.95 -23.84
C ARG A 363 11.61 20.05 -24.20
N GLY A 364 12.83 19.65 -24.57
CA GLY A 364 13.90 20.56 -24.99
C GLY A 364 14.83 21.08 -23.88
N ALA A 365 14.71 20.60 -22.63
CA ALA A 365 15.80 20.80 -21.68
C ALA A 365 17.02 19.97 -22.14
N PRO A 366 18.24 20.53 -22.18
CA PRO A 366 19.42 19.74 -22.46
C PRO A 366 19.50 18.62 -21.41
N VAL A 367 19.66 17.39 -21.87
CA VAL A 367 20.14 16.31 -21.01
C VAL A 367 21.55 16.74 -20.59
N ALA A 368 21.77 16.92 -19.30
CA ALA A 368 23.12 17.12 -18.80
C ALA A 368 23.84 15.77 -18.94
N ASP A 369 24.85 15.74 -19.82
CA ASP A 369 25.78 14.61 -19.96
C ASP A 369 26.56 14.34 -18.66
#